data_AF-A0A3M6HG81-F1
#
_entry.id   AF-A0A3M6HG81-F1
#
_cell.length_a   1.000
_cell.length_b   1.000
_cell.length_c   1.000
_cell.angle_alpha   90.00
_cell.angle_beta   90.00
_cell.angle_gamma   90.00
#
_symmetry.space_group_name_H-M   'P 1'
#
loop_
_entity.id
_entity.type
_entity.pdbx_description
1 polymer ?
#
loop_
_entity_poly.entity_id
_entity_poly.type
_entity_poly.pdbx_seq_one_letter_code
_entity_poly.pdbx_strand_id
1 'polypeptide(L)'
;MYPEALIPGRREVGGLTSGDMWGSVYPRSGFIHQADDYKAASVIAQRAGDVVTRSGQVHVYQPLLAQPQPGYWPAGELIETDATTGKWQELTPTLSQSCAVFPNSQPRVQATDGGYAWALWRPYSCCKREGQTFLGSTDFQ
;
A
#
# COMPACT_ATOMS: atom_id res chain seq x y z
N MET A 1 8.67 19.20 -3.33
CA MET A 1 9.42 18.12 -4.01
C MET A 1 9.61 16.99 -3.00
N TYR A 2 9.46 15.72 -3.39
CA TYR A 2 9.58 14.56 -2.49
C TYR A 2 11.01 13.99 -2.57
N PRO A 3 11.84 14.08 -1.52
CA PRO A 3 13.23 13.62 -1.56
C PRO A 3 13.38 12.15 -1.93
N GLU A 4 12.39 11.32 -1.57
CA GLU A 4 12.38 9.88 -1.83
C GLU A 4 12.39 9.56 -3.33
N ALA A 5 11.87 10.47 -4.17
CA ALA A 5 11.89 10.32 -5.62
C ALA A 5 13.31 10.39 -6.22
N LEU A 6 14.29 10.90 -5.47
CA LEU A 6 15.68 11.05 -5.89
C LEU A 6 16.59 9.93 -5.37
N ILE A 7 16.05 9.02 -4.55
CA ILE A 7 16.82 7.95 -3.91
C ILE A 7 16.37 6.61 -4.50
N PRO A 8 17.19 5.95 -5.33
CA PRO A 8 16.87 4.61 -5.85
C PRO A 8 16.56 3.62 -4.73
N GLY A 9 15.58 2.74 -4.93
CA GLY A 9 15.17 1.76 -3.92
C GLY A 9 14.26 2.32 -2.82
N ARG A 10 13.92 3.61 -2.84
CA ARG A 10 12.92 4.19 -1.93
C ARG A 10 11.60 4.38 -2.65
N ARG A 11 10.50 3.97 -2.00
CA ARG A 11 9.13 4.23 -2.48
C ARG A 11 8.91 3.70 -3.90
N GLU A 12 9.30 2.44 -4.07
CA GLU A 12 9.25 1.68 -5.30
C GLU A 12 8.43 0.41 -5.06
N VAL A 13 7.62 0.04 -6.06
CA VAL A 13 6.97 -1.26 -6.13
C VAL A 13 7.91 -2.20 -6.84
N GLY A 14 8.54 -3.07 -6.07
CA GLY A 14 9.56 -3.99 -6.53
C GLY A 14 10.96 -3.48 -6.25
N GLY A 15 11.95 -4.00 -6.95
CA GLY A 15 13.34 -3.65 -6.71
C GLY A 15 14.23 -3.84 -7.91
N LEU A 16 15.16 -2.90 -8.10
CA LEU A 16 16.19 -3.01 -9.12
C LEU A 16 17.11 -4.21 -8.87
N THR A 17 17.47 -4.47 -7.62
CA THR A 17 18.36 -5.58 -7.23
C THR A 17 17.70 -6.95 -7.33
N SER A 18 16.37 -7.02 -7.21
CA SER A 18 15.60 -8.26 -7.40
C SER A 18 15.21 -8.51 -8.85
N GLY A 19 15.44 -7.54 -9.75
CA GLY A 19 15.08 -7.64 -11.16
C GLY A 19 13.58 -7.62 -11.45
N ASP A 20 12.72 -7.38 -10.45
CA ASP A 20 11.27 -7.29 -10.62
C ASP A 20 10.76 -5.89 -10.26
N MET A 21 11.28 -4.90 -10.97
CA MET A 21 10.86 -3.50 -10.80
C MET A 21 9.55 -3.25 -11.56
N TRP A 22 8.48 -2.88 -10.84
CA TRP A 22 7.18 -2.57 -11.44
C TRP A 22 7.02 -1.06 -11.67
N GLY A 23 7.48 -0.25 -10.72
CA GLY A 23 7.44 1.21 -10.87
C GLY A 23 7.58 1.98 -9.56
N SER A 24 7.80 3.29 -9.66
CA SER A 24 7.93 4.18 -8.51
C SER A 24 6.59 4.75 -8.05
N VAL A 25 6.46 5.04 -6.76
CA VAL A 25 5.27 5.73 -6.21
C VAL A 25 5.33 7.22 -6.53
N TYR A 26 6.53 7.79 -6.51
CA TYR A 26 6.75 9.19 -6.86
C TYR A 26 7.32 9.36 -8.27
N PRO A 27 6.93 10.44 -8.98
CA PRO A 27 5.83 11.35 -8.64
C PRO A 27 4.48 10.63 -8.71
N ARG A 28 3.53 11.02 -7.85
CA ARG A 28 2.16 10.47 -7.81
C ARG A 28 1.29 11.01 -8.96
N SER A 29 1.85 11.04 -10.18
CA SER A 29 1.11 11.38 -11.39
C SER A 29 0.21 10.22 -11.81
N GLY A 30 -0.84 10.52 -12.59
CA GLY A 30 -1.72 9.51 -13.17
C GLY A 30 -1.09 8.64 -14.27
N PHE A 31 0.22 8.80 -14.51
CA PHE A 31 0.96 8.10 -15.56
C PHE A 31 2.22 7.47 -14.99
N ILE A 32 2.60 6.32 -15.54
CA ILE A 32 3.87 5.65 -15.29
C ILE A 32 4.40 5.04 -16.60
N HIS A 33 5.71 5.08 -16.80
CA HIS A 33 6.34 4.42 -17.94
C HIS A 33 6.60 2.96 -17.60
N GLN A 34 5.63 2.10 -17.93
CA GLN A 34 5.71 0.66 -17.74
C GLN A 34 5.04 -0.02 -18.93
N ALA A 35 5.72 -1.00 -19.54
CA ALA A 35 5.27 -1.65 -20.77
C ALA A 35 4.20 -2.73 -20.52
N ASP A 36 4.13 -3.26 -19.30
CA ASP A 36 3.12 -4.23 -18.88
C ASP A 36 1.97 -3.50 -18.19
N ASP A 37 0.77 -3.57 -18.79
CA ASP A 37 -0.42 -2.87 -18.32
C ASP A 37 -0.84 -3.28 -16.90
N TYR A 38 -0.71 -4.57 -16.56
CA TYR A 38 -0.97 -5.06 -15.21
C TYR A 38 -0.03 -4.41 -14.19
N LYS A 39 1.27 -4.38 -14.49
CA LYS A 39 2.26 -3.72 -13.63
C LYS A 39 2.00 -2.23 -13.50
N ALA A 40 1.70 -1.56 -14.62
CA ALA A 40 1.40 -0.13 -14.65
C ALA A 40 0.18 0.19 -13.76
N ALA A 41 -0.92 -0.50 -13.98
CA ALA A 41 -2.17 -0.29 -13.25
C ALA A 41 -2.03 -0.65 -11.76
N SER A 42 -1.24 -1.67 -11.40
CA SER A 42 -0.92 -2.01 -10.00
C SER A 42 -0.20 -0.86 -9.29
N VAL A 43 0.76 -0.21 -9.96
CA VAL A 43 1.48 0.95 -9.38
C VAL A 43 0.55 2.16 -9.27
N ILE A 44 -0.34 2.38 -10.23
CA ILE A 44 -1.36 3.44 -10.12
C ILE A 44 -2.32 3.18 -8.95
N ALA A 45 -2.77 1.95 -8.75
CA ALA A 45 -3.57 1.56 -7.59
C ALA A 45 -2.81 1.82 -6.27
N GLN A 46 -1.53 1.43 -6.22
CA GLN A 46 -0.66 1.72 -5.08
C GLN A 46 -0.52 3.23 -4.81
N ARG A 47 -0.34 4.05 -5.85
CA ARG A 47 -0.30 5.52 -5.72
C ARG A 47 -1.61 6.08 -5.19
N ALA A 48 -2.75 5.58 -5.66
CA ALA A 48 -4.06 5.99 -5.14
C ALA A 48 -4.20 5.65 -3.65
N GLY A 49 -3.83 4.42 -3.26
CA GLY A 49 -3.79 3.99 -1.86
C GLY A 49 -2.85 4.85 -1.01
N ASP A 50 -1.69 5.20 -1.53
CA ASP A 50 -0.73 6.09 -0.87
C ASP A 50 -1.30 7.50 -0.64
N VAL A 51 -2.00 8.07 -1.63
CA VAL A 51 -2.62 9.40 -1.50
C VAL A 51 -3.64 9.43 -0.37
N VAL A 52 -4.53 8.43 -0.32
CA VAL A 52 -5.63 8.42 0.66
C VAL A 52 -5.20 8.00 2.06
N THR A 53 -4.00 7.45 2.23
CA THR A 53 -3.50 6.98 3.52
C THR A 53 -2.33 7.79 4.05
N ARG A 54 -2.05 8.97 3.50
CA ARG A 54 -1.02 9.89 4.00
C ARG A 54 -1.58 11.21 4.48
N SER A 55 -0.92 11.77 5.49
CA SER A 55 -1.21 13.11 6.02
C SER A 55 -0.04 14.08 5.77
N GLY A 56 -0.31 15.38 5.85
CA GLY A 56 0.73 16.42 5.83
C GLY A 56 1.52 16.57 4.51
N GLN A 57 0.96 16.13 3.39
CA GLN A 57 1.62 16.17 2.08
C GLN A 57 1.39 17.53 1.38
N VAL A 58 2.26 17.90 0.44
CA VAL A 58 2.38 19.28 -0.14
C VAL A 58 1.22 19.67 -1.09
N HIS A 59 0.10 18.93 -1.13
CA HIS A 59 -1.12 19.30 -1.89
C HIS A 59 -2.34 19.29 -0.96
N VAL A 60 -3.56 19.43 -1.48
CA VAL A 60 -4.78 19.19 -0.68
C VAL A 60 -4.93 17.69 -0.49
N TYR A 61 -4.81 17.23 0.75
CA TYR A 61 -5.01 15.84 1.14
C TYR A 61 -6.18 15.76 2.10
N GLN A 62 -7.17 14.94 1.75
CA GLN A 62 -8.21 14.51 2.65
C GLN A 62 -7.99 13.02 2.96
N PRO A 63 -7.11 12.70 3.93
CA PRO A 63 -6.79 11.33 4.22
C PRO A 63 -8.01 10.57 4.74
N LEU A 64 -8.16 9.34 4.27
CA LEU A 64 -9.09 8.34 4.81
C LEU A 64 -8.43 7.61 5.99
N LEU A 65 -7.77 8.36 6.87
CA LEU A 65 -7.17 7.86 8.10
C LEU A 65 -8.09 8.17 9.27
N ALA A 66 -8.46 7.13 10.02
CA ALA A 66 -9.13 7.32 11.29
C ALA A 66 -8.12 7.73 12.37
N GLN A 67 -8.60 8.46 13.39
CA GLN A 67 -7.75 8.82 14.53
C GLN A 67 -7.69 7.66 15.53
N PRO A 68 -6.49 7.33 16.05
CA PRO A 68 -6.36 6.32 17.09
C PRO A 68 -7.05 6.80 18.38
N GLN A 69 -7.68 5.86 19.09
CA GLN A 69 -8.26 6.09 20.41
C GLN A 69 -8.02 4.85 21.28
N PRO A 70 -8.09 4.93 22.61
CA PRO A 70 -7.86 3.77 23.48
C PRO A 70 -8.72 2.56 23.05
N GLY A 71 -8.09 1.43 22.74
CA GLY A 71 -8.77 0.21 22.26
C GLY A 71 -9.03 0.15 20.75
N TYR A 72 -8.63 1.17 19.99
CA TYR A 72 -8.77 1.25 18.53
C TYR A 72 -7.48 1.78 17.89
N TRP A 73 -6.80 0.88 17.18
CA TRP A 73 -5.60 1.18 16.43
C TRP A 73 -5.92 1.09 14.93
N PRO A 74 -6.23 2.22 14.27
CA PRO A 74 -6.50 2.24 12.85
C PRO A 74 -5.25 1.92 12.04
N ALA A 75 -5.45 1.50 10.80
CA ALA A 75 -4.35 1.30 9.86
C ALA A 75 -3.58 2.62 9.67
N GLY A 76 -2.24 2.56 9.71
CA GLY A 76 -1.36 3.70 9.47
C GLY A 76 -1.31 4.12 8.00
N GLU A 77 -0.15 4.54 7.52
CA GLU A 77 0.06 4.82 6.09
C GLU A 77 0.18 3.53 5.27
N LEU A 78 -0.14 3.54 3.97
CA LEU A 78 0.20 2.42 3.08
C LEU A 78 1.68 2.46 2.75
N ILE A 79 2.35 1.31 2.85
CA ILE A 79 3.73 1.13 2.43
C ILE A 79 3.78 0.03 1.38
N GLU A 80 4.50 0.30 0.29
CA GLU A 80 4.69 -0.64 -0.81
C GLU A 80 5.35 -1.92 -0.30
N THR A 81 4.93 -3.08 -0.81
CA THR A 81 5.52 -4.39 -0.46
C THR A 81 5.37 -4.80 1.01
N ASP A 82 4.82 -3.95 1.89
CA ASP A 82 4.59 -4.26 3.30
C ASP A 82 3.15 -4.72 3.58
N ALA A 83 3.00 -6.03 3.72
CA ALA A 83 1.73 -6.71 3.99
C ALA A 83 1.10 -6.34 5.35
N THR A 84 1.86 -5.74 6.26
CA THR A 84 1.37 -5.27 7.57
C THR A 84 0.66 -3.92 7.47
N THR A 85 0.79 -3.22 6.35
CA THR A 85 0.11 -1.93 6.13
C THR A 85 -1.12 -2.06 5.23
N GLY A 86 -1.11 -3.02 4.31
CA GLY A 86 -2.26 -3.32 3.46
C GLY A 86 -1.97 -4.41 2.43
N LYS A 87 -3.04 -4.96 1.85
CA LYS A 87 -2.98 -5.93 0.76
C LYS A 87 -4.00 -5.60 -0.30
N TRP A 88 -3.73 -5.99 -1.53
CA TRP A 88 -4.58 -5.79 -2.70
C TRP A 88 -5.24 -7.10 -3.10
N GLN A 89 -6.54 -7.05 -3.36
CA GLN A 89 -7.30 -8.14 -3.98
C GLN A 89 -7.68 -7.71 -5.40
N GLU A 90 -7.30 -8.49 -6.40
CA GLU A 90 -7.70 -8.26 -7.78
C GLU A 90 -9.20 -8.53 -7.97
N LEU A 91 -9.90 -7.58 -8.58
CA LEU A 91 -11.32 -7.67 -8.92
C LEU A 91 -11.53 -7.84 -10.43
N THR A 92 -10.65 -7.25 -11.24
CA THR A 92 -10.70 -7.23 -12.71
C THR A 92 -9.27 -7.27 -13.24
N PRO A 93 -8.97 -8.04 -14.30
CA PRO A 93 -9.90 -8.76 -15.18
C PRO A 93 -10.48 -10.06 -14.61
N THR A 94 -9.81 -10.66 -13.62
CA THR A 94 -10.29 -11.88 -12.96
C THR A 94 -10.35 -11.71 -11.46
N LEU A 95 -11.49 -12.06 -10.86
CA LEU A 95 -11.64 -11.98 -9.41
C LEU A 95 -10.70 -12.97 -8.71
N SER A 96 -9.76 -12.45 -7.92
CA SER A 96 -8.91 -13.26 -7.05
C SER A 96 -9.59 -13.54 -5.72
N GLN A 97 -9.44 -14.78 -5.23
CA GLN A 97 -9.89 -15.19 -3.89
C GLN A 97 -8.82 -14.95 -2.81
N SER A 98 -7.71 -14.30 -3.16
CA SER A 98 -6.58 -14.05 -2.26
C SER A 98 -6.12 -12.60 -2.35
N CYS A 99 -5.44 -12.13 -1.31
CA CYS A 99 -4.88 -10.79 -1.25
C CYS A 99 -3.34 -10.88 -1.23
N ALA A 100 -2.68 -9.99 -1.95
CA ALA A 100 -1.22 -9.91 -2.00
C ALA A 100 -0.75 -8.45 -1.94
N VAL A 101 0.53 -8.25 -1.64
CA VAL A 101 1.19 -6.96 -1.88
C VAL A 101 1.68 -6.90 -3.33
N PHE A 102 2.08 -5.72 -3.77
CA PHE A 102 2.86 -5.58 -5.00
C PHE A 102 4.35 -5.42 -4.66
N PRO A 103 5.26 -5.99 -5.47
CA PRO A 103 4.99 -6.95 -6.53
C PRO A 103 4.57 -8.32 -5.97
N ASN A 104 3.96 -9.17 -6.80
CA ASN A 104 3.68 -10.56 -6.46
C ASN A 104 3.86 -11.49 -7.67
N SER A 105 3.88 -12.80 -7.40
CA SER A 105 4.06 -13.86 -8.40
C SER A 105 2.75 -14.50 -8.86
N GLN A 106 1.60 -13.86 -8.60
CA GLN A 106 0.31 -14.39 -9.02
C GLN A 106 0.16 -14.28 -10.55
N PRO A 107 -0.70 -15.10 -11.18
CA PRO A 107 -0.99 -14.98 -12.60
C PRO A 107 -1.46 -13.56 -12.96
N ARG A 108 -0.75 -12.89 -13.88
CA ARG A 108 -1.05 -11.53 -14.33
C ARG A 108 -1.89 -11.60 -15.60
N VAL A 109 -3.19 -11.80 -15.44
CA VAL A 109 -4.13 -11.83 -16.57
C VAL A 109 -4.24 -10.42 -17.13
N GLN A 110 -4.08 -10.28 -18.46
CA GLN A 110 -4.16 -8.98 -19.13
C GLN A 110 -5.61 -8.68 -19.50
N ALA A 111 -6.09 -7.48 -19.15
CA ALA A 111 -7.44 -7.04 -19.47
C ALA A 111 -7.55 -6.66 -20.95
N THR A 112 -8.56 -7.16 -21.66
CA THR A 112 -8.72 -6.90 -23.10
C THR A 112 -9.06 -5.44 -23.40
N ASP A 113 -9.71 -4.75 -22.47
CA ASP A 113 -10.07 -3.33 -22.53
C ASP A 113 -9.08 -2.41 -21.79
N GLY A 114 -7.99 -2.97 -21.23
CA GLY A 114 -7.04 -2.25 -20.39
C GLY A 114 -7.58 -1.84 -19.01
N GLY A 115 -8.74 -2.34 -18.60
CA GLY A 115 -9.37 -2.04 -17.32
C GLY A 115 -8.89 -2.97 -16.20
N TYR A 116 -8.37 -2.39 -15.12
CA TYR A 116 -7.97 -3.14 -13.93
C TYR A 116 -8.56 -2.51 -12.67
N ALA A 117 -8.93 -3.35 -11.70
CA ALA A 117 -9.49 -2.90 -10.43
C ALA A 117 -9.00 -3.78 -9.29
N TRP A 118 -8.67 -3.13 -8.17
CA TRP A 118 -8.27 -3.81 -6.94
C TRP A 118 -9.03 -3.25 -5.73
N ALA A 119 -9.37 -4.13 -4.79
CA ALA A 119 -9.77 -3.74 -3.45
C ALA A 119 -8.55 -3.64 -2.52
N LEU A 120 -8.44 -2.53 -1.78
CA LEU A 120 -7.42 -2.35 -0.75
C LEU A 120 -7.93 -2.82 0.61
N TRP A 121 -7.32 -3.87 1.14
CA TRP A 121 -7.56 -4.38 2.48
C TRP A 121 -6.55 -3.80 3.47
N ARG A 122 -7.05 -3.24 4.56
CA ARG A 122 -6.27 -2.53 5.58
C ARG A 122 -6.41 -3.24 6.94
N PRO A 123 -5.33 -3.42 7.70
CA PRO A 123 -5.40 -4.02 9.02
C PRO A 123 -5.86 -2.99 10.04
N TYR A 124 -7.05 -3.19 10.59
CA TYR A 124 -7.54 -2.46 11.75
C TYR A 124 -7.47 -3.38 12.95
N SER A 125 -6.79 -2.94 14.00
CA SER A 125 -6.83 -3.64 15.28
C SER A 125 -7.82 -2.92 16.18
N CYS A 126 -9.01 -3.49 16.28
CA CYS A 126 -10.00 -3.12 17.28
C CYS A 126 -10.11 -4.28 18.27
N CYS A 127 -10.10 -3.97 19.55
CA CYS A 127 -10.50 -4.86 20.62
C CYS A 127 -10.37 -4.02 21.89
N LYS A 128 -11.48 -3.74 22.54
CA LYS A 128 -11.42 -3.30 23.93
C LYS A 128 -10.94 -4.50 24.74
N ARG A 129 -9.65 -4.58 25.04
CA ARG A 129 -9.24 -5.22 26.29
C ARG A 129 -9.62 -4.23 27.39
N GLU A 130 -10.82 -4.40 27.94
CA GLU A 130 -11.23 -3.65 29.12
C GLU A 130 -10.17 -3.90 30.22
N GLY A 131 -9.53 -2.82 30.70
CA GLY A 131 -8.89 -2.83 32.03
C GLY A 131 -7.36 -2.88 32.15
N GLN A 132 -6.53 -2.80 31.11
CA GLN A 132 -5.07 -2.73 31.33
C GLN A 132 -4.36 -1.71 30.41
N THR A 133 -4.22 -0.48 30.91
CA THR A 133 -3.13 0.40 30.49
C THR A 133 -1.83 -0.31 30.83
N PHE A 134 -1.04 -0.67 29.84
CA PHE A 134 0.28 -1.27 30.05
C PHE A 134 1.23 -0.20 30.61
N LEU A 135 1.62 -0.34 31.88
CA LEU A 135 2.47 0.63 32.58
C LEU A 135 3.97 0.29 32.49
N GLY A 136 4.33 -0.92 32.04
CA GLY A 136 5.71 -1.38 31.85
C GLY A 136 5.91 -2.86 32.22
N SER A 137 7.06 -3.42 31.85
CA SER A 137 7.55 -4.71 32.36
C SER A 137 9.02 -4.59 32.76
N THR A 138 9.43 -5.35 33.76
CA THR A 138 10.82 -5.43 34.21
C THR A 138 11.24 -6.89 34.14
N ASP A 139 12.22 -7.19 33.30
CA ASP A 139 12.82 -8.52 33.26
C ASP A 139 13.98 -8.58 34.25
N PHE A 140 14.01 -9.62 35.08
CA PHE A 140 15.14 -9.93 35.94
C PHE A 140 16.03 -10.97 35.24
N GLN A 141 17.31 -10.67 35.17
CA GLN A 141 18.36 -11.56 34.64
C GLN A 141 18.72 -12.65 35.66
#